data_AF-A0A920A145-F1
#
_entry.id   AF-A0A920A145-F1
#
_cell.length_a   1.000
_cell.length_b   1.000
_cell.length_c   1.000
_cell.angle_alpha   90.00
_cell.angle_beta   90.00
_cell.angle_gamma   90.00
#
_symmetry.space_group_name_H-M   'P 1'
#
loop_
_entity.id
_entity.type
_entity.pdbx_description
1 polymer ?
#
loop_
_entity_poly.entity_id
_entity_poly.type
_entity_poly.pdbx_seq_one_letter_code
_entity_poly.pdbx_strand_id
1 'polypeptide(L)'
;MTKKLIQALEPRMMLDGAAVATAIDTIDDLANANKTDLDKKLKENNFKTDQDTKLPFVNRESINQNTRTKQFVFIDSAVDDIEVLIESFDDNTEVHIIQSDVDGFKEMQNILADEKNIDGIHVIGHGSIGQIAFGDAILNSETLNEYKQTLKDIGASLSADGDILFYGCNIAADESGEILIKQIAEITDADVAASDDVTGKGGDWDLEKHTGIIETKNITVADYDHALDAYGVDSINSSVVAVHSATNYEARWSGDSTNRDGQQDPGGQLRFVLSRES
;
A
#
# COMPACT_ATOMS: atom_id res chain seq x y z
N MET A 1 -49.24 -30.27 16.70
CA MET A 1 -49.01 -30.81 15.34
C MET A 1 -47.99 -29.91 14.67
N THR A 2 -46.75 -30.39 14.53
CA THR A 2 -45.64 -29.61 13.98
C THR A 2 -45.59 -29.84 12.47
N LYS A 3 -45.73 -28.76 11.70
CA LYS A 3 -45.77 -28.79 10.23
C LYS A 3 -44.34 -29.09 9.72
N LYS A 4 -44.11 -30.26 9.12
CA LYS A 4 -42.87 -30.59 8.41
C LYS A 4 -42.78 -29.76 7.13
N LEU A 5 -41.70 -28.99 6.97
CA LEU A 5 -41.29 -28.42 5.68
C LEU A 5 -40.46 -29.46 4.93
N ILE A 6 -40.93 -29.88 3.75
CA ILE A 6 -40.15 -30.65 2.78
C ILE A 6 -39.69 -29.63 1.74
N GLN A 7 -38.39 -29.30 1.73
CA GLN A 7 -37.78 -28.57 0.62
C GLN A 7 -37.54 -29.56 -0.53
N ALA A 8 -38.02 -29.22 -1.72
CA ALA A 8 -37.64 -29.92 -2.95
C ALA A 8 -36.18 -29.57 -3.28
N LEU A 9 -35.37 -30.57 -3.59
CA LEU A 9 -34.02 -30.38 -4.11
C LEU A 9 -34.10 -29.85 -5.55
N GLU A 10 -33.33 -28.80 -5.86
CA GLU A 10 -33.22 -28.28 -7.21
C GLU A 10 -32.50 -29.26 -8.15
N PRO A 11 -32.86 -29.31 -9.45
CA PRO A 11 -32.20 -30.20 -10.40
C PRO A 11 -30.72 -29.83 -10.55
N ARG A 12 -29.80 -30.78 -10.35
CA ARG A 12 -28.41 -30.62 -10.78
C ARG A 12 -28.35 -30.71 -12.30
N MET A 13 -28.13 -29.59 -12.96
CA MET A 13 -27.79 -29.55 -14.38
C MET A 13 -26.31 -29.96 -14.55
N MET A 14 -26.07 -31.08 -15.21
CA MET A 14 -24.73 -31.54 -15.60
C MET A 14 -24.21 -30.60 -16.69
N LEU A 15 -23.12 -29.88 -16.43
CA LEU A 15 -22.46 -29.01 -17.42
C LEU A 15 -21.37 -29.82 -18.12
N ASP A 16 -21.57 -30.14 -19.41
CA ASP A 16 -20.55 -30.76 -20.25
C ASP A 16 -19.52 -29.70 -20.66
N GLY A 17 -18.28 -29.87 -20.21
CA GLY A 17 -17.19 -28.90 -20.35
C GLY A 17 -16.52 -28.94 -21.71
N ALA A 18 -17.26 -28.66 -22.79
CA ALA A 18 -16.72 -28.58 -24.15
C ALA A 18 -17.12 -27.27 -24.82
N ALA A 19 -16.62 -26.13 -24.33
CA ALA A 19 -16.78 -24.84 -25.01
C ALA A 19 -15.66 -23.83 -24.68
N VAL A 20 -14.42 -24.30 -24.49
CA VAL A 20 -13.25 -23.41 -24.40
C VAL A 20 -12.11 -24.01 -25.23
N ALA A 21 -12.25 -23.98 -26.54
CA ALA A 21 -11.14 -24.16 -27.48
C ALA A 21 -11.60 -23.78 -28.89
N THR A 22 -11.50 -22.52 -29.28
CA THR A 22 -11.41 -22.06 -30.69
C THR A 22 -11.23 -20.54 -30.74
N ALA A 23 -10.24 -20.01 -30.02
CA ALA A 23 -9.90 -18.58 -30.11
C ALA A 23 -8.43 -18.30 -30.47
N ILE A 24 -7.61 -19.32 -30.76
CA ILE A 24 -6.16 -19.12 -30.93
C ILE A 24 -5.66 -19.40 -32.37
N ASP A 25 -6.46 -19.99 -33.27
CA ASP A 25 -5.98 -20.42 -34.59
C ASP A 25 -6.21 -19.43 -35.77
N THR A 26 -6.28 -18.11 -35.55
CA THR A 26 -6.52 -17.17 -36.68
C THR A 26 -5.58 -15.98 -36.79
N ILE A 27 -4.41 -16.00 -36.14
CA ILE A 27 -3.51 -14.82 -36.14
C ILE A 27 -2.65 -14.71 -37.41
N ASP A 28 -2.52 -15.75 -38.25
CA ASP A 28 -1.60 -15.71 -39.40
C ASP A 28 -2.17 -15.08 -40.71
N ASP A 29 -3.46 -14.78 -40.80
CA ASP A 29 -4.08 -14.33 -42.08
C ASP A 29 -4.38 -12.82 -42.18
N LEU A 30 -3.98 -12.01 -41.19
CA LEU A 30 -4.33 -10.57 -41.15
C LEU A 30 -3.24 -9.60 -41.63
N ALA A 31 -2.33 -10.02 -42.51
CA ALA A 31 -1.25 -9.15 -43.01
C ALA A 31 -1.51 -8.50 -44.40
N ASN A 32 -2.61 -8.80 -45.10
CA ASN A 32 -2.83 -8.28 -46.47
C ASN A 32 -4.31 -8.01 -46.81
N ALA A 33 -4.92 -6.98 -46.23
CA ALA A 33 -6.17 -6.42 -46.77
C ALA A 33 -6.27 -4.90 -46.62
N ASN A 34 -6.56 -4.23 -47.74
CA ASN A 34 -6.68 -2.78 -47.87
C ASN A 34 -7.88 -2.20 -47.09
N LYS A 35 -7.73 -0.97 -46.60
CA LYS A 35 -8.64 -0.20 -45.72
C LYS A 35 -10.06 0.10 -46.24
N THR A 36 -10.48 -0.43 -47.38
CA THR A 36 -11.76 -0.07 -48.02
C THR A 36 -12.85 -1.17 -47.96
N ASP A 37 -12.54 -2.36 -47.43
CA ASP A 37 -13.49 -3.49 -47.32
C ASP A 37 -14.06 -3.73 -45.90
N LEU A 38 -13.61 -2.98 -44.89
CA LEU A 38 -14.09 -3.16 -43.50
C LEU A 38 -15.52 -2.61 -43.29
N ASP A 39 -15.88 -1.53 -44.00
CA ASP A 39 -17.21 -0.90 -43.88
C ASP A 39 -18.33 -1.69 -44.55
N LYS A 40 -18.00 -2.65 -45.42
CA LYS A 40 -19.00 -3.48 -46.12
C LYS A 40 -19.29 -4.80 -45.39
N LYS A 41 -18.34 -5.35 -44.61
CA LYS A 41 -18.55 -6.56 -43.79
C LYS A 41 -19.33 -6.33 -42.49
N LEU A 42 -19.38 -5.09 -41.99
CA LEU A 42 -20.19 -4.74 -40.81
C LEU A 42 -21.70 -4.63 -41.13
N LYS A 43 -22.10 -4.65 -42.40
CA LYS A 43 -23.51 -4.50 -42.83
C LYS A 43 -24.22 -5.81 -43.22
N GLU A 44 -23.60 -6.98 -43.08
CA GLU A 44 -24.22 -8.26 -43.48
C GLU A 44 -24.49 -9.26 -42.34
N ASN A 45 -24.15 -8.94 -41.08
CA ASN A 45 -24.56 -9.78 -39.95
C ASN A 45 -25.93 -9.34 -39.42
N ASN A 46 -26.97 -9.76 -40.13
CA ASN A 46 -28.36 -9.68 -39.67
C ASN A 46 -28.56 -10.55 -38.42
N PHE A 47 -28.36 -9.98 -37.22
CA PHE A 47 -28.88 -10.57 -35.99
C PHE A 47 -30.40 -10.37 -35.98
N LYS A 48 -31.14 -11.40 -36.40
CA LYS A 48 -32.58 -11.46 -36.18
C LYS A 48 -32.83 -11.64 -34.69
N THR A 49 -33.38 -10.62 -34.05
CA THR A 49 -33.95 -10.71 -32.71
C THR A 49 -35.24 -11.52 -32.76
N ASP A 50 -35.17 -12.80 -32.39
CA ASP A 50 -36.35 -13.53 -31.89
C ASP A 50 -36.62 -13.06 -30.44
N GLN A 51 -37.84 -12.60 -30.19
CA GLN A 51 -38.26 -11.96 -28.94
C GLN A 51 -38.46 -12.93 -27.74
N ASP A 52 -37.69 -14.02 -27.63
CA ASP A 52 -37.86 -14.96 -26.50
C ASP A 52 -36.58 -15.56 -25.91
N THR A 53 -35.39 -15.10 -26.31
CA THR A 53 -34.14 -15.53 -25.66
C THR A 53 -33.79 -14.58 -24.52
N LYS A 54 -34.33 -14.85 -23.33
CA LYS A 54 -33.89 -14.20 -22.09
C LYS A 54 -32.45 -14.65 -21.81
N LEU A 55 -31.49 -13.81 -22.17
CA LEU A 55 -30.08 -13.96 -21.77
C LEU A 55 -30.04 -14.25 -20.26
N PRO A 56 -29.20 -15.20 -19.79
CA PRO A 56 -29.11 -15.48 -18.37
C PRO A 56 -28.77 -14.17 -17.67
N PHE A 57 -29.57 -13.84 -16.67
CA PHE A 57 -29.42 -12.62 -15.87
C PHE A 57 -28.00 -12.59 -15.31
N VAL A 58 -27.09 -11.86 -15.96
CA VAL A 58 -25.91 -11.35 -15.28
C VAL A 58 -26.47 -10.26 -14.37
N ASN A 59 -26.70 -10.62 -13.11
CA ASN A 59 -27.18 -9.71 -12.11
C ASN A 59 -26.10 -8.64 -11.91
N ARG A 60 -26.25 -7.49 -12.61
CA ARG A 60 -25.32 -6.36 -12.53
C ARG A 60 -25.18 -5.84 -11.09
N GLU A 61 -26.17 -6.08 -10.24
CA GLU A 61 -26.10 -5.72 -8.82
C GLU A 61 -25.17 -6.63 -8.02
N SER A 62 -25.02 -7.92 -8.36
CA SER A 62 -24.07 -8.81 -7.67
C SER A 62 -22.62 -8.62 -8.09
N ILE A 63 -22.36 -8.02 -9.26
CA ILE A 63 -21.00 -7.63 -9.66
C ILE A 63 -20.58 -6.37 -8.91
N ASN A 64 -21.50 -5.42 -8.69
CA ASN A 64 -21.23 -4.17 -7.98
C ASN A 64 -21.16 -4.29 -6.45
N GLN A 65 -21.59 -5.40 -5.87
CA GLN A 65 -21.40 -5.71 -4.44
C GLN A 65 -20.04 -6.40 -4.18
N ASN A 66 -19.40 -6.93 -5.22
CA ASN A 66 -18.06 -7.55 -5.20
C ASN A 66 -16.95 -6.56 -5.60
N THR A 67 -17.26 -5.26 -5.73
CA THR A 67 -16.31 -4.22 -6.18
C THR A 67 -16.06 -3.14 -5.14
N ARG A 68 -16.54 -3.31 -3.90
CA ARG A 68 -16.09 -2.44 -2.81
C ARG A 68 -14.83 -3.04 -2.23
N THR A 69 -13.70 -2.40 -2.53
CA THR A 69 -12.41 -2.76 -1.94
C THR A 69 -12.43 -2.43 -0.46
N LYS A 70 -12.12 -3.41 0.38
CA LYS A 70 -12.01 -3.20 1.82
C LYS A 70 -10.62 -2.65 2.13
N GLN A 71 -10.54 -1.39 2.51
CA GLN A 71 -9.26 -0.71 2.74
C GLN A 71 -9.16 -0.18 4.17
N PHE A 72 -7.97 -0.29 4.74
CA PHE A 72 -7.62 0.31 6.02
C PHE A 72 -6.53 1.35 5.82
N VAL A 73 -6.65 2.47 6.51
CA VAL A 73 -5.64 3.52 6.54
C VAL A 73 -5.22 3.73 7.98
N PHE A 74 -3.93 3.65 8.22
CA PHE A 74 -3.32 3.94 9.50
C PHE A 74 -2.46 5.18 9.35
N ILE A 75 -2.78 6.24 10.11
CA ILE A 75 -2.08 7.52 10.04
C ILE A 75 -1.41 7.77 11.40
N ASP A 76 -0.11 8.04 11.38
CA ASP A 76 0.62 8.45 12.57
C ASP A 76 0.17 9.84 13.01
N SER A 77 -0.19 9.98 14.28
CA SER A 77 -0.57 11.26 14.90
C SER A 77 0.53 12.34 14.86
N ALA A 78 1.78 11.95 14.59
CA ALA A 78 2.92 12.85 14.44
C ALA A 78 2.94 13.61 13.09
N VAL A 79 2.17 13.14 12.11
CA VAL A 79 2.06 13.77 10.79
C VAL A 79 1.19 15.03 10.88
N ASP A 80 1.59 16.09 10.20
CA ASP A 80 0.84 17.34 10.14
C ASP A 80 -0.45 17.19 9.32
N ASP A 81 -1.44 18.08 9.54
CA ASP A 81 -2.65 18.20 8.73
C ASP A 81 -3.40 16.88 8.44
N ILE A 82 -3.52 16.02 9.47
CA ILE A 82 -4.17 14.70 9.38
C ILE A 82 -5.57 14.77 8.79
N GLU A 83 -6.34 15.81 9.07
CA GLU A 83 -7.67 15.98 8.50
C GLU A 83 -7.65 16.03 6.96
N VAL A 84 -6.64 16.66 6.37
CA VAL A 84 -6.46 16.74 4.91
C VAL A 84 -6.16 15.35 4.34
N LEU A 85 -5.36 14.55 5.05
CA LEU A 85 -5.06 13.18 4.67
C LEU A 85 -6.32 12.29 4.72
N ILE A 86 -7.11 12.41 5.78
CA ILE A 86 -8.37 11.66 5.93
C ILE A 86 -9.33 12.00 4.78
N GLU A 87 -9.45 13.28 4.42
CA GLU A 87 -10.34 13.74 3.34
C GLU A 87 -9.90 13.27 1.94
N SER A 88 -8.70 12.70 1.79
CA SER A 88 -8.22 12.14 0.51
C SER A 88 -8.75 10.73 0.21
N PHE A 89 -9.33 10.06 1.21
CA PHE A 89 -9.90 8.72 1.07
C PHE A 89 -11.42 8.76 0.87
N ASP A 90 -11.97 7.70 0.29
CA ASP A 90 -13.43 7.58 0.12
C ASP A 90 -14.13 7.06 1.38
N ASP A 91 -15.44 7.26 1.45
CA ASP A 91 -16.27 6.91 2.62
C ASP A 91 -16.26 5.39 2.97
N ASN A 92 -15.74 4.51 2.10
CA ASN A 92 -15.65 3.08 2.38
C ASN A 92 -14.29 2.66 2.95
N THR A 93 -13.39 3.59 3.18
CA THR A 93 -12.09 3.35 3.79
C THR A 93 -12.16 3.51 5.31
N GLU A 94 -11.62 2.53 6.04
CA GLU A 94 -11.57 2.58 7.50
C GLU A 94 -10.27 3.24 7.96
N VAL A 95 -10.37 4.41 8.58
CA VAL A 95 -9.21 5.21 9.00
C VAL A 95 -8.98 5.11 10.52
N HIS A 96 -7.73 4.81 10.90
CA HIS A 96 -7.27 4.69 12.28
C HIS A 96 -6.08 5.62 12.53
N ILE A 97 -6.17 6.43 13.59
CA ILE A 97 -5.06 7.30 14.00
C ILE A 97 -4.23 6.60 15.06
N ILE A 98 -2.96 6.39 14.76
CA ILE A 98 -2.00 5.73 15.64
C ILE A 98 -1.27 6.80 16.45
N GLN A 99 -1.32 6.64 17.78
CA GLN A 99 -0.68 7.61 18.67
C GLN A 99 0.85 7.49 18.59
N SER A 100 1.53 8.61 18.71
CA SER A 100 2.98 8.67 18.53
C SER A 100 3.80 8.09 19.69
N ASP A 101 3.14 7.73 20.80
CA ASP A 101 3.71 7.11 21.99
C ASP A 101 3.40 5.60 22.12
N VAL A 102 2.87 4.98 21.06
CA VAL A 102 2.64 3.54 20.99
C VAL A 102 3.35 2.89 19.82
N ASP A 103 3.61 1.59 19.92
CA ASP A 103 4.17 0.81 18.82
C ASP A 103 3.12 0.65 17.73
N GLY A 104 3.27 1.41 16.65
CA GLY A 104 2.25 1.52 15.62
C GLY A 104 2.00 0.21 14.87
N PHE A 105 3.03 -0.60 14.63
CA PHE A 105 2.87 -1.88 13.95
C PHE A 105 2.14 -2.91 14.83
N LYS A 106 2.40 -2.92 16.14
CA LYS A 106 1.64 -3.76 17.07
C LYS A 106 0.19 -3.30 17.19
N GLU A 107 -0.06 -1.99 17.18
CA GLU A 107 -1.43 -1.48 17.23
C GLU A 107 -2.20 -1.82 15.94
N MET A 108 -1.56 -1.70 14.77
CA MET A 108 -2.13 -2.21 13.52
C MET A 108 -2.49 -3.69 13.61
N GLN A 109 -1.57 -4.54 14.08
CA GLN A 109 -1.84 -5.97 14.28
C GLN A 109 -3.06 -6.20 15.19
N ASN A 110 -3.20 -5.43 16.27
CA ASN A 110 -4.33 -5.55 17.19
C ASN A 110 -5.66 -5.17 16.51
N ILE A 111 -5.68 -4.06 15.77
CA ILE A 111 -6.85 -3.59 15.03
C ILE A 111 -7.26 -4.60 13.95
N LEU A 112 -6.29 -5.18 13.26
CA LEU A 112 -6.50 -6.11 12.15
C LEU A 112 -6.76 -7.57 12.57
N ALA A 113 -6.69 -7.88 13.87
CA ALA A 113 -6.70 -9.27 14.37
C ALA A 113 -7.93 -10.08 13.93
N ASP A 114 -9.11 -9.45 13.96
CA ASP A 114 -10.38 -10.06 13.56
C ASP A 114 -10.78 -9.73 12.11
N GLU A 115 -9.92 -9.00 11.40
CA GLU A 115 -10.16 -8.59 10.03
C GLU A 115 -9.66 -9.62 9.02
N LYS A 116 -10.36 -9.71 7.89
CA LYS A 116 -10.09 -10.61 6.78
C LYS A 116 -10.47 -9.96 5.46
N ASN A 117 -9.86 -10.45 4.38
CA ASN A 117 -10.09 -10.04 3.00
C ASN A 117 -9.96 -8.52 2.84
N ILE A 118 -8.87 -7.97 3.39
CA ILE A 118 -8.50 -6.57 3.19
C ILE A 118 -7.76 -6.47 1.86
N ASP A 119 -8.22 -5.57 1.00
CA ASP A 119 -7.65 -5.38 -0.33
C ASP A 119 -6.49 -4.38 -0.29
N GLY A 120 -6.47 -3.44 0.66
CA GLY A 120 -5.37 -2.50 0.79
C GLY A 120 -5.17 -2.00 2.21
N ILE A 121 -3.92 -1.92 2.64
CA ILE A 121 -3.49 -1.27 3.88
C ILE A 121 -2.60 -0.10 3.51
N HIS A 122 -3.03 1.11 3.86
CA HIS A 122 -2.23 2.33 3.72
C HIS A 122 -1.63 2.67 5.09
N VAL A 123 -0.32 2.91 5.13
CA VAL A 123 0.40 3.33 6.33
C VAL A 123 1.03 4.68 6.05
N ILE A 124 0.49 5.73 6.65
CA ILE A 124 0.96 7.11 6.49
C ILE A 124 1.72 7.51 7.75
N GLY A 125 3.02 7.70 7.61
CA GLY A 125 3.89 8.08 8.72
C GLY A 125 5.12 8.78 8.20
N HIS A 126 6.21 8.66 8.95
CA HIS A 126 7.50 9.23 8.54
C HIS A 126 8.43 8.14 8.00
N GLY A 127 9.35 8.54 7.12
CA GLY A 127 10.29 7.64 6.48
C GLY A 127 11.71 8.19 6.43
N SER A 128 12.66 7.28 6.23
CA SER A 128 14.01 7.56 5.77
C SER A 128 14.53 6.36 4.98
N ILE A 129 15.70 6.48 4.37
CA ILE A 129 16.31 5.41 3.57
C ILE A 129 16.41 4.12 4.39
N GLY A 130 15.69 3.08 3.94
CA GLY A 130 15.68 1.77 4.60
C GLY A 130 15.02 1.77 5.99
N GLN A 131 14.10 2.71 6.25
CA GLN A 131 13.45 2.84 7.54
C GLN A 131 12.02 3.39 7.43
N ILE A 132 11.10 2.76 8.17
CA ILE A 132 9.74 3.23 8.36
C ILE A 132 9.55 3.55 9.85
N ALA A 133 9.12 4.77 10.15
CA ALA A 133 8.77 5.21 11.50
C ALA A 133 7.25 5.33 11.64
N PHE A 134 6.69 4.66 12.64
CA PHE A 134 5.25 4.61 12.83
C PHE A 134 4.87 4.45 14.30
N GLY A 135 4.28 5.50 14.88
CA GLY A 135 4.14 5.63 16.33
C GLY A 135 5.51 5.86 16.98
N ASP A 136 5.83 5.09 18.03
CA ASP A 136 7.18 5.05 18.62
C ASP A 136 8.09 3.96 18.00
N ALA A 137 7.55 3.20 17.03
CA ALA A 137 8.21 2.05 16.43
C ALA A 137 9.05 2.43 15.19
N ILE A 138 10.15 1.70 15.03
CA ILE A 138 11.02 1.76 13.85
C ILE A 138 11.10 0.37 13.22
N LEU A 139 10.75 0.29 11.94
CA LEU A 139 10.91 -0.91 11.12
C LEU A 139 12.05 -0.70 10.12
N ASN A 140 13.13 -1.46 10.29
CA ASN A 140 14.31 -1.44 9.42
C ASN A 140 15.01 -2.82 9.45
N SER A 141 16.15 -2.96 8.78
CA SER A 141 16.88 -4.25 8.73
C SER A 141 17.33 -4.79 10.10
N GLU A 142 17.50 -3.95 11.11
CA GLU A 142 17.90 -4.35 12.46
C GLU A 142 16.71 -4.85 13.28
N THR A 143 15.55 -4.21 13.13
CA THR A 143 14.33 -4.49 13.92
C THR A 143 13.36 -5.44 13.24
N LEU A 144 13.52 -5.72 11.94
CA LEU A 144 12.59 -6.54 11.15
C LEU A 144 12.33 -7.93 11.75
N ASN A 145 13.37 -8.55 12.33
CA ASN A 145 13.23 -9.86 12.97
C ASN A 145 12.32 -9.83 14.20
N GLU A 146 12.27 -8.71 14.92
CA GLU A 146 11.40 -8.52 16.09
C GLU A 146 9.93 -8.39 15.67
N TYR A 147 9.67 -7.72 14.53
CA TYR A 147 8.32 -7.54 13.97
C TYR A 147 7.84 -8.70 13.11
N LYS A 148 8.64 -9.75 12.91
CA LYS A 148 8.29 -10.84 11.98
C LYS A 148 6.95 -11.49 12.25
N GLN A 149 6.57 -11.69 13.52
CA GLN A 149 5.26 -12.25 13.85
C GLN A 149 4.14 -11.23 13.64
N THR A 150 4.37 -9.98 14.05
CA THR A 150 3.43 -8.87 13.84
C THR A 150 3.11 -8.68 12.35
N LEU A 151 4.13 -8.64 11.49
CA LEU A 151 3.95 -8.53 10.04
C LEU A 151 3.23 -9.75 9.44
N LYS A 152 3.51 -10.97 9.91
CA LYS A 152 2.76 -12.15 9.47
C LYS A 152 1.27 -12.06 9.81
N ASP A 153 0.95 -11.58 10.99
CA ASP A 153 -0.44 -11.49 11.44
C ASP A 153 -1.18 -10.37 10.68
N ILE A 154 -0.50 -9.26 10.37
CA ILE A 154 -0.99 -8.23 9.45
C ILE A 154 -1.24 -8.83 8.06
N GLY A 155 -0.27 -9.55 7.50
CA GLY A 155 -0.41 -10.23 6.21
C GLY A 155 -1.58 -11.21 6.17
N ALA A 156 -1.82 -11.96 7.26
CA ALA A 156 -2.94 -12.89 7.38
C ALA A 156 -4.34 -12.23 7.47
N SER A 157 -4.42 -10.89 7.49
CA SER A 157 -5.68 -10.14 7.37
C SER A 157 -6.01 -9.75 5.92
N LEU A 158 -5.01 -9.73 5.04
CA LEU A 158 -5.15 -9.35 3.64
C LEU A 158 -5.91 -10.40 2.82
N SER A 159 -6.47 -9.96 1.69
CA SER A 159 -6.93 -10.84 0.62
C SER A 159 -5.72 -11.40 -0.16
N ALA A 160 -5.97 -12.30 -1.11
CA ALA A 160 -4.89 -12.91 -1.91
C ALA A 160 -4.16 -11.91 -2.81
N ASP A 161 -4.85 -10.84 -3.19
CA ASP A 161 -4.35 -9.75 -4.04
C ASP A 161 -4.31 -8.44 -3.21
N GLY A 162 -4.08 -8.57 -1.89
CA GLY A 162 -4.11 -7.45 -0.96
C GLY A 162 -2.74 -6.78 -0.82
N ASP A 163 -2.72 -5.45 -0.83
CA ASP A 163 -1.49 -4.67 -0.83
C ASP A 163 -1.18 -3.99 0.51
N ILE A 164 0.09 -3.68 0.73
CA ILE A 164 0.56 -2.78 1.80
C ILE A 164 1.32 -1.59 1.18
N LEU A 165 0.84 -0.39 1.44
CA LEU A 165 1.35 0.86 0.88
C LEU A 165 1.93 1.73 2.00
N PHE A 166 3.24 1.96 1.97
CA PHE A 166 3.95 2.78 2.94
C PHE A 166 4.22 4.19 2.38
N TYR A 167 3.57 5.18 2.97
CA TYR A 167 3.77 6.59 2.66
C TYR A 167 4.70 7.21 3.69
N GLY A 168 5.90 7.57 3.25
CA GLY A 168 6.93 8.20 4.07
C GLY A 168 8.17 8.46 3.22
N CYS A 169 8.88 9.55 3.53
CA CYS A 169 9.97 10.01 2.68
C CYS A 169 11.10 8.97 2.53
N ASN A 170 11.53 8.73 1.29
CA ASN A 170 12.75 8.04 0.90
C ASN A 170 12.88 6.58 1.40
N ILE A 171 11.79 5.92 1.80
CA ILE A 171 11.82 4.56 2.37
C ILE A 171 12.61 3.60 1.49
N ALA A 172 12.34 3.64 0.18
CA ALA A 172 12.93 2.78 -0.82
C ALA A 172 13.87 3.51 -1.81
N ALA A 173 14.49 4.62 -1.37
CA ALA A 173 15.38 5.46 -2.18
C ALA A 173 16.65 4.74 -2.68
N ASP A 174 17.08 3.66 -2.00
CA ASP A 174 18.27 2.89 -2.37
C ASP A 174 18.08 1.37 -2.20
N GLU A 175 19.13 0.61 -2.51
CA GLU A 175 19.14 -0.85 -2.42
C GLU A 175 18.77 -1.37 -1.01
N SER A 176 19.14 -0.65 0.05
CA SER A 176 18.79 -1.07 1.41
C SER A 176 17.29 -0.96 1.69
N GLY A 177 16.65 0.10 1.16
CA GLY A 177 15.21 0.28 1.22
C GLY A 177 14.44 -0.71 0.33
N GLU A 178 14.93 -0.97 -0.88
CA GLU A 178 14.36 -2.00 -1.76
C GLU A 178 14.45 -3.41 -1.11
N ILE A 179 15.54 -3.71 -0.43
CA ILE A 179 15.68 -4.96 0.34
C ILE A 179 14.67 -4.99 1.49
N LEU A 180 14.50 -3.89 2.24
CA LEU A 180 13.55 -3.83 3.34
C LEU A 180 12.13 -4.15 2.86
N ILE A 181 11.61 -3.47 1.84
CA ILE A 181 10.24 -3.70 1.36
C ILE A 181 10.06 -5.12 0.81
N LYS A 182 11.10 -5.69 0.19
CA LYS A 182 11.07 -7.08 -0.28
C LYS A 182 10.97 -8.05 0.89
N GLN A 183 11.72 -7.84 1.96
CA GLN A 183 11.65 -8.72 3.13
C GLN A 183 10.31 -8.59 3.85
N ILE A 184 9.71 -7.39 3.88
CA ILE A 184 8.35 -7.20 4.38
C ILE A 184 7.37 -8.04 3.54
N ALA A 185 7.39 -7.91 2.21
CA ALA A 185 6.56 -8.68 1.28
C ALA A 185 6.70 -10.20 1.50
N GLU A 186 7.93 -10.70 1.66
CA GLU A 186 8.18 -12.12 1.94
C GLU A 186 7.63 -12.59 3.30
N ILE A 187 7.55 -11.70 4.29
CA ILE A 187 7.04 -12.02 5.63
C ILE A 187 5.51 -11.96 5.67
N THR A 188 4.92 -10.96 5.00
CA THR A 188 3.48 -10.71 4.94
C THR A 188 2.77 -11.60 3.92
N ASP A 189 3.50 -12.16 2.95
CA ASP A 189 2.95 -12.85 1.77
C ASP A 189 2.01 -11.93 0.98
N ALA A 190 2.42 -10.66 0.84
CA ALA A 190 1.64 -9.60 0.23
C ALA A 190 2.51 -8.75 -0.69
N ASP A 191 1.84 -8.03 -1.58
CA ASP A 191 2.50 -7.05 -2.44
C ASP A 191 2.68 -5.73 -1.66
N VAL A 192 3.85 -5.11 -1.81
CA VAL A 192 4.29 -3.99 -0.96
C VAL A 192 4.82 -2.87 -1.83
N ALA A 193 4.37 -1.64 -1.58
CA ALA A 193 4.86 -0.43 -2.23
C ALA A 193 5.33 0.63 -1.22
N ALA A 194 6.34 1.42 -1.61
CA ALA A 194 6.86 2.53 -0.82
C ALA A 194 7.45 3.63 -1.72
N SER A 195 7.52 4.86 -1.20
CA SER A 195 8.14 6.01 -1.89
C SER A 195 9.66 5.92 -1.90
N ASP A 196 10.27 6.39 -3.00
CA ASP A 196 11.72 6.53 -3.15
C ASP A 196 12.24 7.97 -3.01
N ASP A 197 11.33 8.93 -2.79
CA ASP A 197 11.64 10.35 -2.66
C ASP A 197 10.83 11.06 -1.55
N VAL A 198 10.69 12.38 -1.61
CA VAL A 198 9.95 13.15 -0.60
C VAL A 198 8.44 12.98 -0.83
N THR A 199 7.74 12.33 0.11
CA THR A 199 6.29 12.21 0.03
C THR A 199 5.59 13.48 0.55
N GLY A 200 4.66 14.04 -0.23
CA GLY A 200 3.93 15.27 0.08
C GLY A 200 4.55 16.52 -0.56
N LYS A 201 4.53 17.65 0.14
CA LYS A 201 5.02 18.93 -0.39
C LYS A 201 6.53 18.90 -0.59
N GLY A 202 6.94 19.09 -1.85
CA GLY A 202 8.36 19.10 -2.23
C GLY A 202 8.80 17.84 -2.98
N GLY A 203 7.97 16.80 -2.99
CA GLY A 203 7.99 15.70 -3.97
C GLY A 203 6.55 15.41 -4.41
N ASP A 204 6.08 14.16 -4.25
CA ASP A 204 4.74 13.74 -4.65
C ASP A 204 4.13 12.66 -3.74
N TRP A 205 3.08 11.97 -4.19
CA TRP A 205 2.42 10.90 -3.42
C TRP A 205 2.66 9.52 -4.06
N ASP A 206 3.50 9.44 -5.07
CA ASP A 206 3.75 8.22 -5.82
C ASP A 206 4.55 7.23 -4.95
N LEU A 207 4.36 5.94 -5.23
CA LEU A 207 5.07 4.84 -4.60
C LEU A 207 5.81 4.10 -5.71
N GLU A 208 7.00 4.59 -6.04
CA GLU A 208 7.80 4.19 -7.21
C GLU A 208 8.34 2.77 -7.08
N LYS A 209 8.52 2.31 -5.84
CA LYS A 209 9.17 1.05 -5.52
C LYS A 209 8.14 0.08 -4.99
N HIS A 210 8.11 -1.09 -5.60
CA HIS A 210 7.18 -2.13 -5.19
C HIS A 210 7.77 -3.53 -5.37
N THR A 211 7.29 -4.46 -4.54
CA THR A 211 7.46 -5.90 -4.71
C THR A 211 6.09 -6.50 -4.97
N GLY A 212 5.91 -7.16 -6.12
CA GLY A 212 4.61 -7.67 -6.54
C GLY A 212 3.86 -6.77 -7.52
N ILE A 213 2.57 -7.03 -7.72
CA ILE A 213 1.65 -6.22 -8.51
C ILE A 213 0.84 -5.39 -7.52
N ILE A 214 0.65 -4.09 -7.77
CA ILE A 214 -0.14 -3.24 -6.87
C ILE A 214 -1.49 -2.96 -7.52
N GLU A 215 -2.54 -3.59 -7.00
CA GLU A 215 -3.93 -3.40 -7.43
C GLU A 215 -4.58 -2.19 -6.73
N THR A 216 -4.17 -1.93 -5.50
CA THR A 216 -4.68 -0.87 -4.65
C THR A 216 -4.37 0.48 -5.25
N LYS A 217 -5.41 1.29 -5.38
CA LYS A 217 -5.29 2.63 -5.94
C LYS A 217 -4.46 3.50 -4.99
N ASN A 218 -3.40 4.08 -5.52
CA ASN A 218 -2.62 5.08 -4.79
C ASN A 218 -3.45 6.35 -4.50
N ILE A 219 -3.11 7.05 -3.42
CA ILE A 219 -3.75 8.32 -3.05
C ILE A 219 -3.10 9.50 -3.76
N THR A 220 -3.84 10.60 -3.81
CA THR A 220 -3.30 11.90 -4.14
C THR A 220 -3.95 12.91 -3.23
N VAL A 221 -3.16 13.54 -2.37
CA VAL A 221 -3.66 14.53 -1.43
C VAL A 221 -3.46 15.91 -2.03
N ALA A 222 -4.57 16.59 -2.33
CA ALA A 222 -4.55 17.97 -2.76
C ALA A 222 -4.34 18.90 -1.55
N ASP A 223 -3.66 20.02 -1.76
CA ASP A 223 -3.49 21.08 -0.77
C ASP A 223 -2.81 20.64 0.56
N TYR A 224 -2.03 19.55 0.54
CA TYR A 224 -1.20 19.15 1.67
C TYR A 224 0.06 20.02 1.74
N ASP A 225 0.19 20.82 2.79
CA ASP A 225 1.18 21.90 2.88
C ASP A 225 2.51 21.49 3.56
N HIS A 226 2.66 20.19 3.84
CA HIS A 226 3.74 19.57 4.61
C HIS A 226 4.40 18.42 3.82
N ALA A 227 5.56 17.95 4.26
CA ALA A 227 6.14 16.70 3.78
C ALA A 227 6.00 15.63 4.87
N LEU A 228 6.04 14.36 4.50
CA LEU A 228 6.12 13.25 5.46
C LEU A 228 7.56 13.05 5.98
N ASP A 229 8.39 14.10 5.97
CA ASP A 229 9.77 14.02 6.41
C ASP A 229 9.82 13.88 7.94
N ALA A 230 10.72 13.05 8.45
CA ALA A 230 10.95 12.95 9.88
C ALA A 230 11.66 14.24 10.36
N TYR A 231 10.90 15.32 10.58
CA TYR A 231 11.31 16.59 11.19
C TYR A 231 12.78 16.98 10.94
N GLY A 232 13.13 17.26 9.68
CA GLY A 232 14.37 17.96 9.34
C GLY A 232 15.68 17.17 9.48
N VAL A 233 15.66 15.83 9.38
CA VAL A 233 16.88 15.03 9.27
C VAL A 233 16.89 14.21 7.98
N ASP A 234 17.32 14.86 6.88
CA ASP A 234 17.71 14.23 5.60
C ASP A 234 19.03 13.42 5.72
N SER A 235 19.25 12.68 6.81
CA SER A 235 20.55 12.03 7.02
C SER A 235 20.70 10.75 6.20
N ILE A 236 21.43 10.93 5.10
CA ILE A 236 22.23 10.03 4.23
C ILE A 236 23.16 9.02 4.95
N ASN A 237 22.81 8.56 6.16
CA ASN A 237 23.46 7.45 6.85
C ASN A 237 22.45 6.77 7.77
N SER A 238 22.38 5.44 7.67
CA SER A 238 21.49 4.52 8.39
C SER A 238 21.62 4.50 9.92
N SER A 239 22.16 5.54 10.55
CA SER A 239 22.50 5.56 11.98
C SER A 239 21.98 6.78 12.74
N VAL A 240 21.15 7.63 12.14
CA VAL A 240 20.47 8.72 12.87
C VAL A 240 18.98 8.43 12.89
N VAL A 241 18.50 7.97 14.04
CA VAL A 241 17.07 7.74 14.32
C VAL A 241 16.59 8.88 15.21
N ALA A 242 15.71 9.72 14.68
CA ALA A 242 14.91 10.64 15.49
C ALA A 242 13.77 9.82 16.11
N VAL A 243 13.88 9.48 17.39
CA VAL A 243 12.80 8.83 18.13
C VAL A 243 11.86 9.93 18.63
N HIS A 244 10.56 9.74 18.42
CA HIS A 244 9.51 10.72 18.72
C HIS A 244 9.52 11.27 20.17
N SER A 245 10.18 10.58 21.12
CA SER A 245 10.31 11.01 22.52
C SER A 245 11.58 11.81 22.85
N ALA A 246 12.49 12.03 21.90
CA ALA A 246 13.77 12.67 22.16
C ALA A 246 13.68 14.19 21.90
N THR A 247 13.40 14.94 22.96
CA THR A 247 13.26 16.40 22.92
C THR A 247 14.57 17.17 23.01
N ASN A 248 15.71 16.49 23.19
CA ASN A 248 17.03 17.09 23.34
C ASN A 248 18.07 16.39 22.47
N TYR A 249 18.14 16.78 21.20
CA TYR A 249 19.27 16.45 20.33
C TYR A 249 20.21 17.65 20.30
N GLU A 250 21.42 17.49 20.85
CA GLU A 250 22.51 18.44 20.66
C GLU A 250 23.62 17.76 19.83
N ALA A 251 24.13 18.47 18.82
CA ALA A 251 25.34 18.04 18.11
C ALA A 251 26.55 18.20 19.03
N ARG A 252 27.26 17.12 19.37
CA ARG A 252 28.39 17.16 20.32
C ARG A 252 29.61 16.44 19.77
N TRP A 253 30.79 17.02 20.01
CA TRP A 253 32.08 16.38 19.73
C TRP A 253 32.55 15.58 20.95
N SER A 254 33.03 14.35 20.71
CA SER A 254 33.70 13.51 21.72
C SER A 254 34.96 14.20 22.25
N GLY A 255 34.82 15.00 23.31
CA GLY A 255 35.93 15.69 23.97
C GLY A 255 35.64 17.11 24.47
N ASP A 256 34.52 17.75 24.11
CA ASP A 256 34.16 19.08 24.60
C ASP A 256 32.67 19.16 24.93
N SER A 257 32.35 19.30 26.22
CA SER A 257 30.99 19.36 26.75
C SER A 257 30.35 20.75 26.65
N THR A 258 31.04 21.74 26.10
CA THR A 258 30.57 23.14 26.10
C THR A 258 30.19 23.69 24.72
N ASN A 259 30.51 22.97 23.64
CA ASN A 259 30.20 23.43 22.28
C ASN A 259 28.78 23.05 21.88
N ARG A 260 27.85 24.02 21.97
CA ARG A 260 26.41 23.86 21.65
C ARG A 260 26.03 24.34 20.26
N ASP A 261 26.97 24.93 19.51
CA ASP A 261 26.67 25.63 18.26
C ASP A 261 27.04 24.83 17.00
N GLY A 262 27.30 23.51 17.11
CA GLY A 262 27.47 22.58 15.99
C GLY A 262 28.42 23.05 14.88
N GLN A 263 29.69 22.65 14.93
CA GLN A 263 30.65 23.10 13.91
C GLN A 263 30.68 22.18 12.67
N GLN A 264 30.69 22.79 11.47
CA GLN A 264 30.92 22.09 10.20
C GLN A 264 32.31 21.41 10.16
N ASP A 265 32.35 20.18 9.67
CA ASP A 265 33.59 19.40 9.46
C ASP A 265 34.60 20.18 8.58
N PRO A 266 35.86 20.37 9.02
CA PRO A 266 36.92 20.98 8.21
C PRO A 266 37.25 20.22 6.92
N GLY A 267 36.78 18.96 6.78
CA GLY A 267 36.98 18.10 5.61
C GLY A 267 35.96 18.27 4.47
N GLY A 268 34.95 19.14 4.61
CA GLY A 268 33.97 19.40 3.56
C GLY A 268 32.90 18.31 3.38
N GLN A 269 32.81 17.33 4.28
CA GLN A 269 31.67 16.42 4.37
C GLN A 269 30.82 16.83 5.57
N LEU A 270 29.67 17.45 5.32
CA LEU A 270 28.72 17.88 6.34
C LEU A 270 28.22 16.69 7.17
N ARG A 271 28.91 16.37 8.28
CA ARG A 271 28.52 15.32 9.22
C ARG A 271 28.32 15.95 10.60
N PHE A 272 27.10 15.85 11.14
CA PHE A 272 26.80 16.20 12.52
C PHE A 272 26.65 14.90 13.32
N VAL A 273 27.31 14.82 14.47
CA VAL A 273 27.13 13.71 15.42
C VAL A 273 26.17 14.18 16.50
N LEU A 274 24.95 13.63 16.48
CA LEU A 274 23.98 13.82 17.56
C LEU A 274 24.27 12.78 18.65
N SER A 275 24.43 13.23 19.90
CA SER A 275 24.62 12.32 21.04
C SER A 275 23.51 12.51 22.06
N ARG A 276 22.94 11.40 22.54
CA ARG A 276 21.96 11.37 23.63
C ARG A 276 22.66 11.60 24.97
N GLU A 277 22.26 12.62 25.73
CA GLU A 277 22.65 12.70 27.15
C GLU A 277 21.91 11.64 27.98
N SER A 278 22.65 11.03 28.90
CA SER A 278 22.18 10.05 29.90
C SER A 278 21.67 10.69 31.18
#